data_AF-A0A6B0T0E9-F1
#
_entry.id   AF-A0A6B0T0E9-F1
#
_cell.length_a   1.000
_cell.length_b   1.000
_cell.length_c   1.000
_cell.angle_alpha   90.00
_cell.angle_beta   90.00
_cell.angle_gamma   90.00
#
_symmetry.space_group_name_H-M   'P 1'
#
loop_
_entity.id
_entity.type
_entity.pdbx_description
1 polymer ?
#
loop_
_entity_poly.entity_id
_entity_poly.type
_entity_poly.pdbx_seq_one_letter_code
_entity_poly.pdbx_strand_id
1 'polypeptide(L)'
;MGAPTGEDGLTRAVEFVLPSAGVIIAVALTKEFLGGAAAGLIYLLLWGVILFGIYTSATYWNISYTASFVVSGAVLWIITPGVISEMIHPVFGVIGSVMGLVFFMGMVVLLVRKAGLDDVLSEL
;
A
#
# COMPACT_ATOMS: atom_id res chain seq x y z
N MET A 1 -14.66 12.34 18.18
CA MET A 1 -13.49 11.44 18.24
C MET A 1 -12.24 12.29 18.15
N GLY A 2 -11.19 11.98 18.93
CA GLY A 2 -9.93 12.75 18.90
C GLY A 2 -9.25 12.66 17.53
N ALA A 3 -8.38 13.62 17.22
CA ALA A 3 -7.58 13.55 16.00
C ALA A 3 -6.66 12.32 16.04
N PRO A 4 -6.54 11.55 14.94
CA PRO A 4 -5.68 10.37 14.89
C PRO A 4 -4.23 10.71 15.30
N THR A 5 -3.60 9.84 16.06
CA THR A 5 -2.24 10.02 16.58
C THR A 5 -1.19 9.31 15.70
N GLY A 6 0.08 9.51 16.01
CA GLY A 6 1.16 8.77 15.32
C GLY A 6 1.09 7.26 15.53
N GLU A 7 0.65 6.79 16.70
CA GLU A 7 0.48 5.36 17.00
C GLU A 7 -0.63 4.73 16.14
N ASP A 8 -1.68 5.48 15.85
CA ASP A 8 -2.76 5.02 14.97
C ASP A 8 -2.26 4.82 13.53
N GLY A 9 -1.29 5.63 13.09
CA GLY A 9 -0.66 5.47 11.76
C GLY A 9 0.26 4.25 11.67
N LEU A 10 0.95 3.89 12.75
CA LEU A 10 1.71 2.63 12.85
C LEU A 10 0.76 1.43 12.79
N THR A 11 -0.30 1.45 13.59
CA THR A 11 -1.32 0.38 13.60
C THR A 11 -1.90 0.17 12.20
N ARG A 12 -2.21 1.28 11.52
CA ARG A 12 -2.72 1.23 10.15
C ARG A 12 -1.72 0.66 9.14
N ALA A 13 -0.43 0.94 9.29
CA ALA A 13 0.59 0.36 8.43
C ALA A 13 0.72 -1.16 8.59
N VAL A 14 0.59 -1.66 9.83
CA VAL A 14 0.55 -3.11 10.11
C VAL A 14 -0.66 -3.76 9.45
N GLU A 15 -1.84 -3.15 9.60
CA GLU A 15 -3.07 -3.62 8.93
C GLU A 15 -2.95 -3.65 7.40
N PHE A 16 -2.20 -2.69 6.83
CA PHE A 16 -2.00 -2.59 5.38
C PHE A 16 -1.01 -3.62 4.84
N VAL A 17 0.11 -3.82 5.54
CA VAL A 17 1.20 -4.69 5.07
C VAL A 17 0.85 -6.17 5.21
N LEU A 18 0.08 -6.53 6.24
CA LEU A 18 -0.45 -7.88 6.35
C LEU A 18 -1.42 -8.11 5.18
N PRO A 19 -1.16 -9.09 4.29
CA PRO A 19 -2.02 -9.33 3.15
C PRO A 19 -3.42 -9.63 3.66
N SER A 20 -4.40 -8.83 3.22
CA SER A 20 -5.75 -8.97 3.72
C SER A 20 -6.26 -10.38 3.43
N ALA A 21 -6.86 -11.03 4.44
CA ALA A 21 -7.39 -12.38 4.28
C ALA A 21 -8.36 -12.45 3.09
N GLY A 22 -9.12 -11.37 2.85
CA GLY A 22 -10.00 -11.25 1.68
C GLY A 22 -9.27 -11.29 0.34
N VAL A 23 -8.13 -10.60 0.21
CA VAL A 23 -7.31 -10.64 -1.03
C VAL A 23 -6.72 -12.03 -1.23
N ILE A 24 -6.19 -12.66 -0.17
CA ILE A 24 -5.64 -14.02 -0.26
C ILE A 24 -6.72 -15.01 -0.71
N ILE A 25 -7.89 -14.98 -0.10
CA ILE A 25 -9.01 -15.88 -0.44
C ILE A 25 -9.46 -15.64 -1.89
N ALA A 26 -9.64 -14.38 -2.29
CA ALA A 26 -10.06 -14.05 -3.65
C ALA A 26 -9.06 -14.56 -4.70
N VAL A 27 -7.76 -14.36 -4.46
CA VAL A 27 -6.69 -14.82 -5.36
C VAL A 27 -6.61 -16.35 -5.38
N ALA A 28 -6.73 -17.01 -4.22
CA ALA A 28 -6.73 -18.47 -4.12
C ALA A 28 -7.89 -19.10 -4.91
N LEU A 29 -9.12 -18.62 -4.69
CA LEU A 29 -10.30 -19.11 -5.40
C LEU A 29 -10.20 -18.83 -6.90
N THR A 30 -9.77 -17.62 -7.28
CA THR A 30 -9.59 -17.28 -8.70
C THR A 30 -8.54 -18.19 -9.36
N LYS A 31 -7.45 -18.51 -8.66
CA LYS A 31 -6.42 -19.42 -9.16
C LYS A 31 -7.00 -20.81 -9.39
N GLU A 32 -7.77 -21.32 -8.44
CA GLU A 32 -8.37 -22.65 -8.50
C GLU A 32 -9.35 -22.80 -9.68
N PHE A 33 -10.20 -21.79 -9.92
CA PHE A 33 -11.26 -21.88 -10.93
C PHE A 33 -10.90 -21.31 -12.31
N LEU A 34 -10.03 -20.29 -12.36
CA LEU A 34 -9.75 -19.50 -13.56
C LEU A 34 -8.25 -19.49 -13.94
N GLY A 35 -7.40 -20.14 -13.16
CA GLY A 35 -5.97 -20.28 -13.42
C GLY A 35 -5.11 -19.09 -12.95
N GLY A 36 -3.80 -19.26 -13.04
CA GLY A 36 -2.81 -18.33 -12.46
C GLY A 36 -2.78 -16.94 -13.10
N ALA A 37 -3.14 -16.81 -14.38
CA ALA A 37 -3.17 -15.52 -15.07
C ALA A 37 -4.34 -14.64 -14.60
N ALA A 38 -5.55 -15.22 -14.50
CA ALA A 38 -6.72 -14.52 -13.97
C ALA A 38 -6.51 -14.12 -12.50
N ALA A 39 -5.93 -15.02 -11.69
CA ALA A 39 -5.57 -14.73 -10.31
C ALA A 39 -4.60 -13.55 -10.17
N GLY A 40 -3.61 -13.46 -11.05
CA GLY A 40 -2.67 -12.35 -11.11
C GLY A 40 -3.33 -11.01 -11.45
N LEU A 41 -4.26 -10.99 -12.41
CA LEU A 41 -5.02 -9.78 -12.74
C LEU A 41 -5.95 -9.34 -11.59
N ILE A 42 -6.64 -10.27 -10.95
CA ILE A 42 -7.49 -9.98 -9.78
C ILE A 42 -6.63 -9.45 -8.62
N TYR A 43 -5.46 -10.03 -8.38
CA TYR A 43 -4.52 -9.52 -7.40
C TYR A 43 -4.16 -8.06 -7.68
N LEU A 44 -3.72 -7.73 -8.91
CA LEU A 44 -3.33 -6.36 -9.27
C LEU A 44 -4.49 -5.38 -9.14
N LEU A 45 -5.71 -5.79 -9.51
CA LEU A 45 -6.91 -4.97 -9.38
C LEU A 45 -7.20 -4.66 -7.90
N LEU A 46 -7.29 -5.69 -7.06
CA LEU A 46 -7.58 -5.52 -5.64
C LEU A 46 -6.49 -4.71 -4.92
N TRP A 47 -5.23 -4.99 -5.25
CA TRP A 47 -4.09 -4.25 -4.74
C TRP A 47 -4.17 -2.78 -5.13
N GLY A 48 -4.43 -2.48 -6.40
CA GLY A 48 -4.61 -1.12 -6.88
C GLY A 48 -5.75 -0.37 -6.18
N VAL A 49 -6.89 -1.02 -5.96
CA VAL A 49 -8.02 -0.43 -5.24
C VAL A 49 -7.66 -0.10 -3.79
N ILE A 50 -6.93 -0.99 -3.10
CA ILE A 50 -6.47 -0.74 -1.73
C ILE A 50 -5.51 0.44 -1.68
N LEU A 51 -4.48 0.46 -2.54
CA LEU A 51 -3.50 1.54 -2.61
C LEU A 51 -4.18 2.89 -2.89
N PHE A 52 -5.09 2.91 -3.86
CA PHE A 52 -5.84 4.11 -4.22
C PHE A 52 -6.75 4.59 -3.08
N GLY A 53 -7.45 3.66 -2.42
CA GLY A 53 -8.31 3.96 -1.27
C GLY A 53 -7.53 4.56 -0.10
N ILE A 54 -6.32 4.05 0.16
CA ILE A 54 -5.44 4.61 1.20
C ILE A 54 -4.92 5.98 0.80
N TYR A 55 -4.43 6.15 -0.43
CA TYR A 55 -3.90 7.42 -0.91
C TYR A 55 -4.95 8.54 -0.86
N THR A 56 -6.17 8.25 -1.33
CA THR A 56 -7.29 9.21 -1.26
C THR A 56 -7.66 9.55 0.18
N SER A 57 -7.71 8.56 1.07
CA SER A 57 -7.94 8.79 2.51
C SER A 57 -6.82 9.63 3.14
N ALA A 58 -5.57 9.40 2.73
CA ALA A 58 -4.40 10.09 3.26
C ALA A 58 -4.38 11.59 2.99
N THR A 59 -5.10 12.06 1.97
CA THR A 59 -5.29 13.50 1.74
C THR A 59 -5.92 14.22 2.94
N TYR A 60 -6.75 13.52 3.73
CA TYR A 60 -7.44 14.08 4.90
C TYR A 60 -6.74 13.78 6.23
N TRP A 61 -5.63 13.03 6.23
CA TRP A 61 -4.90 12.71 7.45
C TRP A 61 -4.12 13.91 7.98
N ASN A 62 -3.88 13.95 9.30
CA ASN A 62 -2.94 14.90 9.87
C ASN A 62 -1.49 14.45 9.62
N ILE A 63 -0.55 15.38 9.73
CA ILE A 63 0.86 15.16 9.43
C ILE A 63 1.49 14.04 10.26
N SER A 64 1.20 13.97 11.56
CA SER A 64 1.76 12.97 12.47
C SER A 64 1.33 11.56 12.09
N TYR A 65 0.06 11.37 11.74
CA TYR A 65 -0.49 10.11 11.27
C TYR A 65 0.08 9.70 9.91
N THR A 66 0.20 10.65 8.95
CA THR A 66 0.79 10.38 7.64
C THR A 66 2.27 10.00 7.77
N ALA A 67 3.03 10.73 8.59
CA ALA A 67 4.46 10.47 8.79
C ALA A 67 4.71 9.08 9.37
N SER A 68 3.97 8.71 10.43
CA SER A 68 4.13 7.40 11.04
C SER A 68 3.71 6.28 10.09
N PHE A 69 2.62 6.45 9.33
CA PHE A 69 2.21 5.48 8.30
C PHE A 69 3.26 5.30 7.21
N VAL A 70 3.86 6.39 6.70
CA VAL A 70 4.86 6.33 5.63
C VAL A 70 6.12 5.61 6.11
N VAL A 71 6.64 5.98 7.28
CA VAL A 71 7.87 5.38 7.83
C VAL A 71 7.65 3.91 8.15
N SER A 72 6.60 3.60 8.92
CA SER A 72 6.31 2.22 9.31
C SER A 72 5.90 1.36 8.12
N GLY A 73 5.07 1.88 7.22
CA GLY A 73 4.64 1.19 6.00
C GLY A 73 5.82 0.84 5.10
N ALA A 74 6.77 1.76 4.89
CA ALA A 74 7.95 1.50 4.08
C ALA A 74 8.85 0.42 4.70
N VAL A 75 9.09 0.49 6.02
CA VAL A 75 9.88 -0.51 6.75
C VAL A 75 9.22 -1.89 6.67
N LEU A 76 7.93 -1.95 7.00
CA LEU A 76 7.15 -3.19 6.99
C LEU A 76 7.09 -3.79 5.58
N TRP A 77 6.95 -2.97 4.54
CA TRP A 77 6.92 -3.43 3.15
C TRP A 77 8.24 -4.05 2.69
N ILE A 78 9.39 -3.57 3.18
CA ILE A 78 10.71 -4.14 2.87
C ILE A 78 10.90 -5.52 3.52
N ILE A 79 10.45 -5.67 4.77
CA ILE A 79 10.69 -6.90 5.54
C ILE A 79 9.63 -7.98 5.34
N THR A 80 8.46 -7.62 4.82
CA THR A 80 7.35 -8.57 4.65
C THR A 80 7.52 -9.36 3.35
N PRO A 81 7.74 -10.68 3.42
CA PRO A 81 7.82 -11.51 2.23
C PRO A 81 6.48 -11.55 1.50
N GLY A 82 6.49 -11.42 0.18
CA GLY A 82 5.28 -11.52 -0.64
C GLY A 82 4.76 -12.95 -0.71
N VAL A 83 3.82 -13.32 0.15
CA VAL A 83 3.16 -14.65 0.10
C VAL A 83 2.36 -14.83 -1.20
N ILE A 84 1.80 -13.74 -1.73
CA ILE A 84 0.99 -13.79 -2.96
C ILE A 84 1.83 -14.09 -4.21
N SER A 85 3.11 -13.69 -4.25
CA SER A 85 4.01 -14.01 -5.37
C SER A 85 4.28 -15.51 -5.54
N GLU A 86 4.06 -16.32 -4.51
CA GLU A 86 4.12 -17.79 -4.59
C GLU A 86 2.82 -18.38 -5.16
N MET A 87 1.71 -17.63 -5.06
CA MET A 87 0.40 -18.07 -5.50
C MET A 87 0.13 -17.72 -6.97
N ILE A 88 0.71 -16.64 -7.50
CA ILE A 88 0.47 -16.15 -8.86
C ILE A 88 1.72 -16.22 -9.74
N HIS A 89 1.58 -15.95 -11.04
CA HIS A 89 2.74 -15.88 -11.93
C HIS A 89 3.70 -14.74 -11.48
N PRO A 90 5.03 -14.97 -11.42
CA PRO A 90 5.99 -14.03 -10.81
C PRO A 90 5.92 -12.60 -11.34
N VAL A 91 5.62 -12.44 -12.64
CA VAL A 91 5.43 -11.13 -13.30
C VAL A 91 4.40 -10.26 -12.59
N PHE A 92 3.27 -10.83 -12.14
CA PHE A 92 2.25 -10.07 -11.43
C PHE A 92 2.71 -9.65 -10.03
N GLY A 93 3.54 -10.46 -9.38
CA GLY A 93 4.18 -10.07 -8.12
C GLY A 93 5.09 -8.86 -8.31
N VAL A 94 5.93 -8.87 -9.35
CA VAL A 94 6.81 -7.73 -9.69
C VAL A 94 6.00 -6.47 -9.98
N ILE A 95 4.93 -6.56 -10.78
CA ILE A 95 4.05 -5.41 -11.07
C ILE A 95 3.41 -4.89 -9.77
N GLY A 96 2.94 -5.77 -8.89
CA GLY A 96 2.39 -5.39 -7.59
C GLY A 96 3.40 -4.65 -6.70
N SER A 97 4.66 -5.08 -6.71
CA SER A 97 5.76 -4.40 -6.01
C SER A 97 6.04 -3.01 -6.60
N VAL A 98 6.05 -2.87 -7.94
CA VAL A 98 6.20 -1.56 -8.60
C VAL A 98 5.05 -0.62 -8.24
N MET A 99 3.81 -1.13 -8.22
CA MET A 99 2.64 -0.35 -7.78
C MET A 99 2.79 0.11 -6.32
N GLY A 100 3.28 -0.76 -5.43
CA GLY A 100 3.58 -0.41 -4.04
C GLY A 100 4.63 0.70 -3.93
N LEU A 101 5.69 0.62 -4.73
CA LEU A 101 6.73 1.64 -4.76
C LEU A 101 6.20 3.00 -5.26
N VAL A 102 5.40 3.01 -6.32
CA VAL A 102 4.71 4.22 -6.82
C VAL A 102 3.79 4.81 -5.75
N PHE A 103 3.05 3.97 -5.04
CA PHE A 103 2.21 4.40 -3.93
C PHE A 103 3.03 5.07 -2.82
N PHE A 104 4.14 4.47 -2.38
CA PHE A 104 4.99 5.05 -1.34
C PHE A 104 5.59 6.39 -1.77
N MET A 105 6.03 6.52 -3.02
CA MET A 105 6.48 7.81 -3.57
C MET A 105 5.36 8.86 -3.50
N GLY A 106 4.13 8.49 -3.89
CA GLY A 106 2.96 9.36 -3.77
C GLY A 106 2.68 9.79 -2.32
N MET A 107 2.78 8.87 -1.37
CA MET A 107 2.58 9.14 0.05
C MET A 107 3.67 10.06 0.63
N VAL A 108 4.93 9.91 0.20
CA VAL A 108 6.01 10.82 0.56
C VAL A 108 5.74 12.23 0.03
N VAL A 109 5.33 12.37 -1.22
CA VAL A 109 4.97 13.67 -1.80
C VAL A 109 3.80 14.32 -1.02
N LEU A 110 2.78 13.54 -0.66
CA LEU A 110 1.69 14.02 0.20
C LEU A 110 2.19 14.49 1.57
N LEU A 111 3.13 13.75 2.17
CA LEU A 111 3.71 14.13 3.46
C LEU A 111 4.50 15.44 3.37
N VAL A 112 5.32 15.62 2.33
CA VAL A 112 6.08 16.85 2.10
C VAL A 112 5.15 18.06 1.92
N ARG A 113 4.07 17.90 1.15
CA ARG A 113 3.03 18.94 1.00
C ARG A 113 2.36 19.27 2.35
N LYS A 114 2.05 18.25 3.16
CA LYS A 114 1.47 18.46 4.50
C LYS A 114 2.44 19.12 5.48
N ALA A 115 3.74 18.97 5.26
CA ALA A 115 4.78 19.61 6.05
C ALA A 115 5.02 21.09 5.67
N GLY A 116 4.37 21.59 4.61
CA GLY A 116 4.64 22.94 4.08
C GLY A 116 6.02 23.07 3.45
N LEU A 117 6.55 21.96 2.92
CA LEU A 117 7.85 21.88 2.25
C LEU A 117 7.69 21.69 0.73
N ASP A 118 6.53 22.07 0.18
CA ASP A 118 6.19 21.96 -1.23
C ASP A 118 7.07 22.85 -2.12
N ASP A 119 7.52 23.99 -1.61
CA ASP A 119 8.45 24.89 -2.32
C ASP A 119 9.80 24.20 -2.63
N VAL A 120 10.32 23.41 -1.69
CA VAL A 120 11.59 22.67 -1.83
C VAL A 120 11.53 21.62 -2.96
N LEU A 121 10.36 21.06 -3.25
CA LEU A 121 10.17 20.10 -4.34
C LEU A 121 10.01 20.79 -5.71
N SER A 122 9.65 22.07 -5.75
CA SER A 122 9.48 22.83 -6.99
C SER A 122 10.78 23.41 -7.55
N GLU A 123 11.82 23.46 -6.73
CA GLU A 123 13.16 23.95 -7.09
C GLU A 123 14.12 22.85 -7.59
N LEU A 124 13.70 21.58 -7.54
CA LEU A 124 14.42 20.40 -8.05
C LEU A 124 13.94 20.01 -9.45
#